data_AF-B0L8C6-F1
#
_entry.id   AF-B0L8C6-F1
#
_cell.length_a   1.000
_cell.length_b   1.000
_cell.length_c   1.000
_cell.angle_alpha   90.00
_cell.angle_beta   90.00
_cell.angle_gamma   90.00
#
_symmetry.space_group_name_H-M   'P 1'
#
loop_
_entity.id
_entity.type
_entity.pdbx_description
1 polymer ?
#
loop_
_entity_poly.entity_id
_entity_poly.type
_entity_poly.pdbx_seq_one_letter_code
_entity_poly.pdbx_strand_id
1 'polypeptide(L)'
;MSTQHPKMPEQRGVVRAENGPTCIVMKPCAEDPNKTKFTWLLNIDLKGWIPKTIINKVLSQTQVDFANHLRQRMANNVSMEMAHAC
;
A
#
# COMPACT_ATOMS: atom_id res chain seq x y z
N MET A 1 -4.74 12.27 -2.05
CA MET A 1 -4.02 13.42 -2.61
C MET A 1 -3.06 13.94 -1.56
N SER A 2 -1.86 14.33 -1.95
CA SER A 2 -0.87 14.96 -1.07
C SER A 2 -1.44 16.23 -0.47
N THR A 3 -0.97 16.55 0.74
CA THR A 3 -1.33 17.77 1.46
C THR A 3 -0.10 18.32 2.16
N GLN A 4 -0.07 19.63 2.39
CA GLN A 4 0.99 20.29 3.13
C GLN A 4 0.59 20.37 4.60
N HIS A 5 1.55 20.07 5.49
CA HIS A 5 1.35 20.16 6.92
C HIS A 5 2.56 20.84 7.57
N PRO A 6 2.39 21.97 8.31
CA PRO A 6 3.52 22.74 8.84
C PRO A 6 4.47 21.95 9.74
N LYS A 7 3.97 20.93 10.45
CA LYS A 7 4.81 20.05 11.30
C LYS A 7 5.64 19.04 10.52
N MET A 8 5.40 18.88 9.23
CA MET A 8 6.12 17.95 8.37
C MET A 8 6.61 18.66 7.09
N PRO A 9 7.54 19.62 7.21
CA PRO A 9 8.15 20.29 6.06
C PRO A 9 9.12 19.35 5.32
N GLU A 10 9.57 19.74 4.13
CA GLU A 10 10.62 19.03 3.40
C GLU A 10 11.89 18.86 4.25
N GLN A 11 12.51 17.69 4.15
CA GLN A 11 13.64 17.30 4.98
C GLN A 11 14.84 17.03 4.09
N ARG A 12 16.01 17.52 4.51
CA ARG A 12 17.27 17.29 3.79
C ARG A 12 17.55 15.79 3.72
N GLY A 13 17.93 15.30 2.53
CA GLY A 13 18.28 13.90 2.30
C GLY A 13 17.11 13.00 1.90
N VAL A 14 15.88 13.51 1.86
CA VAL A 14 14.70 12.77 1.39
C VAL A 14 13.99 13.59 0.31
N VAL A 15 13.65 12.93 -0.80
CA VAL A 15 12.81 13.54 -1.84
C VAL A 15 11.34 13.38 -1.43
N ARG A 16 10.61 14.49 -1.32
CA ARG A 16 9.18 14.47 -0.99
C ARG A 16 8.36 14.10 -2.23
N ALA A 17 7.94 12.84 -2.29
CA ALA A 17 6.99 12.39 -3.29
C ALA A 17 5.58 12.97 -3.06
N GLU A 18 4.79 13.05 -4.12
CA GLU A 18 3.41 13.53 -4.09
C GLU A 18 2.43 12.45 -4.55
N ASN A 19 1.49 12.11 -3.69
CA ASN A 19 0.39 11.24 -4.07
C ASN A 19 -0.69 12.03 -4.82
N GLY A 20 -1.04 11.61 -6.03
CA GLY A 20 -2.27 12.02 -6.69
C GLY A 20 -3.51 11.42 -6.02
N PRO A 21 -4.63 11.30 -6.75
CA PRO A 21 -5.75 10.47 -6.33
C PRO A 21 -5.32 9.00 -6.18
N THR A 22 -5.34 8.51 -4.95
CA THR A 22 -4.92 7.14 -4.58
C THR A 22 -5.91 6.64 -3.53
N CYS A 23 -6.23 5.35 -3.55
CA CYS A 23 -7.11 4.76 -2.54
C CYS A 23 -6.89 3.25 -2.42
N ILE A 24 -7.21 2.74 -1.24
CA ILE A 24 -7.38 1.31 -0.99
C ILE A 24 -8.88 1.08 -0.81
N VAL A 25 -9.41 0.12 -1.57
CA VAL A 25 -10.81 -0.29 -1.51
C VAL A 25 -10.85 -1.77 -1.15
N MET A 26 -11.63 -2.09 -0.13
CA MET A 26 -11.92 -3.46 0.29
C MET A 26 -13.39 -3.73 0.00
N LYS A 27 -13.68 -4.78 -0.76
CA LYS A 27 -15.06 -5.20 -1.08
C LYS A 27 -15.29 -6.62 -0.58
N PRO A 28 -16.38 -6.90 0.16
CA PRO A 28 -16.73 -8.27 0.53
C PRO A 28 -16.80 -9.19 -0.69
N CYS A 29 -16.37 -10.45 -0.54
CA CYS A 29 -16.58 -11.47 -1.55
C CYS A 29 -17.99 -12.02 -1.40
N ALA A 30 -18.77 -12.08 -2.49
CA ALA A 30 -20.14 -12.59 -2.41
C ALA A 30 -20.18 -14.11 -2.16
N GLU A 31 -19.13 -14.80 -2.62
CA GLU A 31 -19.00 -16.26 -2.59
C GLU A 31 -18.39 -16.78 -1.29
N ASP A 32 -17.68 -15.94 -0.54
CA ASP A 32 -16.99 -16.33 0.69
C ASP A 32 -16.93 -15.15 1.68
N PRO A 33 -17.71 -15.18 2.78
CA PRO A 33 -17.73 -14.08 3.75
C PRO A 33 -16.40 -13.90 4.50
N ASN A 34 -15.50 -14.90 4.47
CA ASN A 34 -14.17 -14.81 5.07
C ASN A 34 -13.13 -14.22 4.11
N LYS A 35 -13.53 -13.82 2.89
CA LYS A 35 -12.65 -13.20 1.90
C LYS A 35 -13.08 -11.78 1.56
N THR A 36 -12.10 -10.98 1.17
CA THR A 36 -12.32 -9.63 0.67
C THR A 36 -11.49 -9.39 -0.59
N LYS A 37 -12.06 -8.66 -1.54
CA LYS A 37 -11.36 -8.16 -2.71
C LYS A 37 -10.68 -6.85 -2.34
N PHE A 38 -9.36 -6.93 -2.20
CA PHE A 38 -8.49 -5.78 -1.99
C PHE A 38 -8.10 -5.16 -3.34
N THR A 39 -8.31 -3.86 -3.51
CA THR A 39 -7.89 -3.10 -4.70
C THR A 39 -7.15 -1.84 -4.25
N TRP A 40 -5.94 -1.63 -4.77
CA TRP A 40 -5.15 -0.45 -4.49
C TRP A 40 -4.90 0.33 -5.78
N LEU A 41 -5.53 1.50 -5.89
CA LEU A 41 -5.24 2.47 -6.93
C LEU A 41 -4.08 3.35 -6.46
N LEU A 42 -2.95 3.31 -7.17
CA LEU A 42 -1.76 4.09 -6.84
C LEU A 42 -1.48 5.11 -7.95
N ASN A 43 -1.46 6.38 -7.58
CA ASN A 43 -0.99 7.48 -8.41
C ASN A 43 -0.01 8.31 -7.57
N ILE A 44 1.26 8.29 -7.95
CA ILE A 44 2.33 8.94 -7.19
C ILE A 44 3.36 9.53 -8.16
N ASP A 45 3.76 10.77 -7.89
CA ASP A 45 4.92 11.42 -8.46
C ASP A 45 6.08 11.32 -7.47
N LEU A 46 7.04 10.46 -7.76
CA LEU A 46 8.23 10.26 -6.92
C LEU A 46 9.19 11.46 -6.95
N LYS A 47 8.96 12.43 -7.85
CA LYS A 47 9.85 13.56 -8.13
C LYS A 47 11.27 13.11 -8.52
N GLY A 48 12.18 14.07 -8.62
CA GLY A 48 13.58 13.83 -8.96
C GLY A 48 13.79 13.40 -10.41
N TRP A 49 15.02 13.00 -10.72
CA TRP A 49 15.42 12.54 -12.05
C TRP A 49 15.52 11.01 -12.07
N ILE A 50 14.39 10.34 -12.27
CA ILE A 50 14.30 8.88 -12.35
C ILE A 50 13.68 8.50 -13.70
N PRO A 51 14.31 7.61 -14.49
CA PRO A 51 13.71 7.11 -15.73
C PRO A 51 12.32 6.50 -15.51
N LYS A 52 11.34 6.88 -16.32
CA LYS A 52 9.94 6.44 -16.20
C LYS A 52 9.76 4.92 -16.22
N THR A 53 10.61 4.20 -16.97
CA THR A 53 10.63 2.74 -17.02
C THR A 53 10.98 2.11 -15.67
N ILE A 54 11.93 2.71 -14.94
CA ILE A 54 12.32 2.28 -13.59
C ILE A 54 11.17 2.55 -12.62
N ILE A 55 10.55 3.75 -12.69
CA ILE A 55 9.40 4.10 -11.86
C ILE A 55 8.28 3.06 -12.02
N ASN A 56 7.86 2.79 -13.26
CA ASN A 56 6.77 1.85 -13.54
C ASN A 56 7.06 0.44 -13.02
N LYS A 57 8.30 -0.04 -13.17
CA LYS A 57 8.73 -1.34 -12.65
C LYS A 57 8.69 -1.37 -11.11
N VAL A 58 9.29 -0.37 -10.46
CA VAL A 58 9.40 -0.30 -9.00
C VAL A 58 8.03 -0.16 -8.35
N LEU A 59 7.14 0.68 -8.89
CA LEU A 59 5.79 0.85 -8.36
C LEU A 59 4.99 -0.46 -8.44
N SER A 60 5.03 -1.14 -9.60
CA SER A 60 4.34 -2.44 -9.77
C SER A 60 4.88 -3.49 -8.80
N GLN A 61 6.19 -3.58 -8.64
CA GLN A 61 6.82 -4.49 -7.68
C GLN A 61 6.41 -4.18 -6.24
N THR A 62 6.42 -2.90 -5.86
CA THR A 62 6.05 -2.45 -4.52
C THR A 62 4.60 -2.81 -4.18
N GLN A 63 3.67 -2.72 -5.14
CA GLN A 63 2.28 -3.13 -4.93
C GLN A 63 2.16 -4.64 -4.69
N VAL A 64 2.92 -5.46 -5.42
CA VAL A 64 2.97 -6.92 -5.23
C VAL A 64 3.57 -7.27 -3.86
N ASP A 65 4.68 -6.63 -3.50
CA ASP A 65 5.35 -6.86 -2.22
C ASP A 65 4.43 -6.46 -1.05
N PHE A 66 3.75 -5.32 -1.16
CA PHE A 66 2.74 -4.91 -0.19
C PHE A 66 1.62 -5.96 -0.04
N ALA A 67 1.09 -6.48 -1.16
CA ALA A 67 0.06 -7.51 -1.12
C ALA A 67 0.56 -8.79 -0.45
N ASN A 68 1.81 -9.18 -0.67
CA ASN A 68 2.42 -10.35 -0.03
C ASN A 68 2.60 -10.16 1.47
N HIS A 69 3.14 -9.02 1.91
CA HIS A 69 3.26 -8.68 3.33
C HIS A 69 1.91 -8.62 4.02
N LEU A 70 0.88 -8.06 3.35
CA LEU A 70 -0.48 -8.02 3.88
C LEU A 70 -1.03 -9.45 4.07
N ARG A 71 -0.89 -10.34 3.08
CA ARG A 71 -1.32 -11.74 3.20
C ARG A 71 -0.60 -12.45 4.34
N GLN A 72 0.71 -12.29 4.46
CA GLN A 72 1.50 -12.87 5.55
C GLN A 72 1.03 -12.37 6.91
N ARG A 73 0.81 -11.05 7.06
CA ARG A 73 0.31 -10.46 8.30
C ARG A 73 -1.04 -11.04 8.70
N MET A 74 -1.96 -11.20 7.74
CA MET A 74 -3.28 -11.77 7.99
C MET A 74 -3.21 -13.25 8.37
N ALA A 75 -2.37 -14.04 7.67
CA ALA A 75 -2.16 -15.45 8.02
C ALA A 75 -1.60 -15.63 9.44
N ASN A 76 -0.64 -14.79 9.83
CA ASN A 76 -0.05 -14.83 11.17
C ASN A 76 -1.03 -14.39 12.28
N ASN A 77 -1.93 -13.46 11.98
CA ASN A 77 -2.94 -12.99 12.95
C ASN A 77 -4.07 -13.99 13.17
N VAL A 78 -4.55 -14.66 12.11
CA VAL A 78 -5.57 -15.70 12.23
C VAL A 78 -5.07 -16.85 13.12
N SER A 79 -3.77 -17.19 13.04
CA SER A 79 -3.15 -18.18 13.92
C SER A 79 -3.23 -17.81 15.41
N MET A 80 -3.17 -16.52 15.74
CA MET A 80 -3.22 -16.04 17.12
C MET A 80 -4.65 -15.99 17.68
N GLU A 81 -5.65 -15.64 16.87
CA GLU A 81 -7.06 -15.68 17.31
C GLU A 81 -7.57 -17.12 17.48
N MET A 82 -7.15 -18.07 16.62
CA MET A 82 -7.49 -19.48 16.80
C MET A 82 -6.77 -20.12 18.01
N ALA A 83 -5.56 -19.66 18.35
CA ALA A 83 -4.82 -20.16 19.51
C ALA A 83 -5.42 -19.72 20.86
N HIS A 84 -6.16 -18.62 20.91
CA HIS A 84 -6.85 -18.14 22.11
C HIS A 84 -8.26 -18.75 22.29
N ALA A 85 -8.77 -19.47 21.29
CA ALA A 85 -10.07 -20.13 21.32
C ALA A 85 -9.99 -21.63 21.71
N CYS A 86 -8.79 -22.13 22.02
CA CYS A 86 -8.54 -23.50 22.48
C CYS A 86 -8.23 -23.54 23.99
#